data_AF-A0A645GG37-F1
#
_entry.id   AF-A0A645GG37-F1
#
_cell.length_a   1.000
_cell.length_b   1.000
_cell.length_c   1.000
_cell.angle_alpha   90.00
_cell.angle_beta   90.00
_cell.angle_gamma   90.00
#
_symmetry.space_group_name_H-M   'P 1'
#
loop_
_entity.id
_entity.type
_entity.pdbx_description
1 polymer ?
#
loop_
_entity_poly.entity_id
_entity_poly.type
_entity_poly.pdbx_seq_one_letter_code
_entity_poly.pdbx_strand_id
1 'polypeptide(L)'
;MYVHDPMTNGKQWTWIDSNHGDNAKLYFYDSTAPSSKASVIAENVTNYAIGDSFIAYTKDSQIWLYLFGEKDQYCLTQQSDQLGQLLGVSNSTVFWMDVSSRDKDILKYAEVPH
;
A
#
# COMPACT_ATOMS: atom_id res chain seq x y z
N MET A 1 15.67 13.70 -4.51
CA MET A 1 14.45 12.89 -4.29
C MET A 1 13.60 13.64 -3.30
N TYR A 2 12.35 13.96 -3.64
CA TYR A 2 11.39 14.51 -2.69
C TYR A 2 10.80 13.36 -1.87
N VAL A 3 10.60 13.58 -0.57
CA VAL A 3 10.06 12.59 0.35
C VAL A 3 8.84 13.21 1.01
N HIS A 4 7.70 12.56 0.85
CA HIS A 4 6.43 12.98 1.41
C HIS A 4 5.79 11.82 2.17
N ASP A 5 5.22 12.13 3.34
CA ASP A 5 4.58 11.20 4.28
C ASP A 5 5.34 9.88 4.54
N PRO A 6 6.64 9.93 4.89
CA PRO A 6 7.42 8.71 5.09
C PRO A 6 6.83 7.83 6.21
N MET A 7 6.73 6.54 5.95
CA MET A 7 6.29 5.52 6.91
C MET A 7 7.34 4.42 7.06
N THR A 8 7.40 3.81 8.24
CA THR A 8 8.31 2.69 8.52
C THR A 8 7.71 1.69 9.50
N ASN A 9 8.06 0.42 9.33
CA ASN A 9 7.84 -0.64 10.31
C ASN A 9 9.10 -0.92 11.17
N GLY A 10 10.09 0.00 11.14
CA GLY A 10 11.38 -0.12 11.82
C GLY A 10 12.49 -0.80 10.99
N LYS A 11 12.15 -1.44 9.86
CA LYS A 11 13.10 -2.13 8.96
C LYS A 11 12.96 -1.66 7.51
N GLN A 12 11.73 -1.60 7.03
CA GLN A 12 11.39 -1.11 5.71
C GLN A 12 10.84 0.32 5.80
N TRP A 13 11.08 1.08 4.74
CA TRP A 13 10.65 2.46 4.58
C TRP A 13 9.84 2.57 3.29
N THR A 14 8.78 3.38 3.36
CA THR A 14 7.94 3.71 2.20
C THR A 14 7.55 5.18 2.23
N TRP A 15 7.47 5.82 1.07
CA TRP A 15 7.09 7.22 0.91
C TRP A 15 6.61 7.48 -0.51
N ILE A 16 5.87 8.58 -0.70
CA ILE A 16 5.57 9.11 -2.03
C ILE A 16 6.46 10.31 -2.36
N ASP A 17 6.62 10.60 -3.65
CA ASP A 17 7.47 11.70 -4.17
C ASP A 17 6.68 12.95 -4.59
N SER A 18 5.39 13.02 -4.26
CA SER A 18 4.51 14.15 -4.53
C SER A 18 3.25 14.07 -3.66
N ASN A 19 2.28 14.96 -3.89
CA ASN A 19 0.99 14.90 -3.21
C ASN A 19 0.23 13.62 -3.61
N HIS A 20 -0.61 13.13 -2.71
CA HIS A 20 -1.53 12.01 -2.98
C HIS A 20 -2.37 12.27 -4.23
N GLY A 21 -2.26 11.41 -5.25
CA GLY A 21 -3.00 11.57 -6.50
C GLY A 21 -2.31 11.00 -7.72
N ASP A 22 -2.85 11.37 -8.88
CA ASP A 22 -2.31 11.03 -10.18
C ASP A 22 -0.88 11.58 -10.27
N ASN A 23 0.06 10.74 -10.73
CA ASN A 23 1.52 10.95 -10.78
C ASN A 23 2.33 10.64 -9.50
N ALA A 24 1.71 10.33 -8.36
CA ALA A 24 2.47 9.97 -7.17
C ALA A 24 3.15 8.61 -7.30
N LYS A 25 4.47 8.56 -7.10
CA LYS A 25 5.25 7.33 -7.11
C LYS A 25 5.53 6.88 -5.69
N LEU A 26 5.20 5.63 -5.40
CA LEU A 26 5.46 4.99 -4.12
C LEU A 26 6.82 4.30 -4.17
N TYR A 27 7.67 4.66 -3.22
CA TYR A 27 9.01 4.13 -3.08
C TYR A 27 9.07 3.11 -1.95
N PHE A 28 9.97 2.13 -2.10
CA PHE A 28 10.31 1.14 -1.10
C PHE A 28 11.81 1.14 -0.85
N TYR A 29 12.20 1.01 0.40
CA TYR A 29 13.59 0.80 0.80
C TYR A 29 13.66 -0.15 2.00
N ASP A 30 14.41 -1.23 1.86
CA ASP A 30 14.72 -2.15 2.97
C ASP A 30 16.06 -1.78 3.61
N SER A 31 16.06 -1.26 4.84
CA SER A 31 17.29 -0.87 5.54
C SER A 31 18.08 -2.04 6.09
N THR A 32 17.52 -3.25 6.05
CA THR A 32 18.18 -4.47 6.55
C THR A 32 19.02 -5.17 5.48
N ALA A 33 18.78 -4.85 4.20
CA ALA A 33 19.51 -5.40 3.08
C ALA A 33 20.76 -4.55 2.76
N PRO A 34 22.00 -5.10 2.83
CA PRO A 34 23.26 -4.34 2.76
C PRO A 34 23.46 -3.48 1.50
N SER A 35 22.83 -3.86 0.39
CA SER A 35 22.94 -3.18 -0.92
C SER A 35 21.60 -2.64 -1.42
N SER A 36 20.62 -2.52 -0.52
CA SER A 36 19.30 -2.01 -0.84
C SER A 36 19.38 -0.60 -1.39
N LYS A 37 18.63 -0.33 -2.45
CA LYS A 37 18.41 1.00 -2.99
C LYS A 37 16.93 1.26 -3.00
N ALA A 38 16.55 2.51 -2.75
CA ALA A 38 15.17 2.94 -2.93
C ALA A 38 14.71 2.61 -4.36
N SER A 39 13.57 1.93 -4.48
CA SER A 39 12.96 1.55 -5.75
C SER A 39 11.52 1.99 -5.80
N VAL A 40 11.05 2.44 -6.97
CA VAL A 40 9.62 2.68 -7.21
C VAL A 40 8.92 1.34 -7.28
N ILE A 41 7.86 1.18 -6.49
CA ILE A 41 7.01 -0.03 -6.46
C ILE A 41 5.63 0.22 -7.06
N ALA A 42 5.14 1.45 -7.07
CA ALA A 42 3.86 1.78 -7.69
C ALA A 42 3.84 3.24 -8.17
N GLU A 43 2.93 3.53 -9.10
CA GLU A 43 2.63 4.88 -9.60
C GLU A 43 1.12 5.13 -9.48
N ASN A 44 0.70 6.40 -9.48
CA ASN A 44 -0.68 6.86 -9.28
C ASN A 44 -1.25 6.42 -7.93
N VAL A 45 -0.44 6.54 -6.87
CA VAL A 45 -0.83 6.14 -5.51
C VAL A 45 -1.58 7.27 -4.81
N THR A 46 -2.80 6.98 -4.38
CA THR A 46 -3.66 7.94 -3.65
C THR A 46 -3.60 7.76 -2.14
N ASN A 47 -3.25 6.58 -1.64
CA ASN A 47 -3.05 6.31 -0.21
C ASN A 47 -2.13 5.11 0.00
N TYR A 48 -1.45 5.00 1.14
CA TYR A 48 -0.63 3.83 1.50
C TYR A 48 -0.45 3.68 3.01
N ALA A 49 -0.10 2.47 3.42
CA ALA A 49 0.28 2.11 4.78
C ALA A 49 1.25 0.92 4.76
N ILE A 50 2.11 0.82 5.77
CA ILE A 50 3.11 -0.25 5.90
C ILE A 50 2.74 -1.21 7.02
N GLY A 51 2.82 -2.51 6.75
CA GLY A 51 2.68 -3.60 7.70
C GLY A 51 4.01 -4.29 7.99
N ASP A 52 3.93 -5.46 8.62
CA ASP A 52 5.13 -6.21 9.02
C ASP A 52 5.91 -6.77 7.82
N SER A 53 5.21 -7.27 6.80
CA SER A 53 5.79 -7.94 5.63
C SER A 53 5.33 -7.37 4.28
N PHE A 54 4.56 -6.28 4.29
CA PHE A 54 3.96 -5.72 3.08
C PHE A 54 3.73 -4.20 3.17
N ILE A 55 3.49 -3.59 2.00
CA ILE A 55 2.88 -2.25 1.89
C ILE A 55 1.52 -2.41 1.24
N ALA A 56 0.47 -1.87 1.86
CA ALA A 56 -0.82 -1.69 1.23
C ALA A 56 -0.91 -0.30 0.61
N TYR A 57 -1.48 -0.19 -0.59
CA TYR A 57 -1.68 1.07 -1.26
C TYR A 57 -2.96 1.09 -2.09
N THR A 58 -3.53 2.29 -2.26
CA THR A 58 -4.65 2.52 -3.16
C THR A 58 -4.13 3.03 -4.50
N LYS A 59 -4.51 2.33 -5.58
CA LYS A 59 -4.25 2.70 -6.98
C LYS A 59 -5.48 2.32 -7.80
N ASP A 60 -5.94 3.22 -8.68
CA ASP A 60 -7.11 3.01 -9.53
C ASP A 60 -8.37 2.60 -8.75
N SER A 61 -8.54 3.18 -7.55
CA SER A 61 -9.59 2.82 -6.59
C SER A 61 -9.60 1.32 -6.20
N GLN A 62 -8.47 0.64 -6.25
CA GLN A 62 -8.30 -0.73 -5.78
C GLN A 62 -7.25 -0.79 -4.68
N ILE A 63 -7.35 -1.81 -3.83
CA ILE A 63 -6.35 -2.07 -2.79
C ILE A 63 -5.32 -3.03 -3.34
N TRP A 64 -4.07 -2.60 -3.35
CA TRP A 64 -2.91 -3.37 -3.78
C TRP A 64 -1.99 -3.64 -2.60
N LEU A 65 -1.29 -4.77 -2.68
CA LEU A 65 -0.25 -5.17 -1.74
C LEU A 65 1.07 -5.30 -2.49
N TYR A 66 2.15 -4.78 -1.92
CA TYR A 66 3.52 -5.10 -2.31
C TYR A 66 4.15 -5.96 -1.21
N LEU A 67 4.50 -7.20 -1.51
CA LEU A 67 5.06 -8.16 -0.55
C LEU A 67 6.60 -8.11 -0.56
N PHE A 68 7.25 -7.94 0.59
CA PHE A 68 8.69 -7.69 0.64
C PHE A 68 9.54 -8.89 0.19
N GLY A 69 9.11 -10.11 0.54
CA GLY A 69 9.84 -11.35 0.24
C GLY A 69 9.79 -11.73 -1.23
N GLU A 70 8.59 -11.71 -1.82
CA GLU A 70 8.37 -12.07 -3.22
C GLU A 70 8.69 -10.90 -4.17
N LYS A 71 8.68 -9.67 -3.66
CA LYS A 71 8.74 -8.42 -4.45
C LYS A 71 7.65 -8.34 -5.51
N ASP A 72 6.53 -9.02 -5.26
CA ASP A 72 5.38 -9.08 -6.13
C ASP A 72 4.27 -8.14 -5.66
N GLN A 73 3.42 -7.77 -6.62
CA GLN A 73 2.24 -6.95 -6.41
C GLN A 73 0.98 -7.79 -6.56
N TYR A 74 0.10 -7.72 -5.57
CA TYR A 74 -1.17 -8.42 -5.57
C TYR A 74 -2.32 -7.43 -5.41
N CYS A 75 -3.31 -7.48 -6.31
CA CYS A 75 -4.51 -6.67 -6.16
C CYS A 75 -5.53 -7.42 -5.28
N LEU A 76 -5.67 -6.95 -4.04
CA LEU A 76 -6.50 -7.56 -3.01
C LEU A 76 -8.00 -7.48 -3.35
N THR A 77 -8.44 -6.41 -4.04
CA THR A 77 -9.85 -6.23 -4.39
C THR A 77 -10.22 -6.74 -5.79
N GLN A 78 -9.26 -7.24 -6.58
CA GLN A 78 -9.47 -7.64 -7.98
C GLN A 78 -10.56 -8.72 -8.14
N GLN A 79 -10.62 -9.70 -7.24
CA GLN A 79 -11.55 -10.83 -7.36
C GLN A 79 -13.04 -10.44 -7.21
N SER A 80 -13.32 -9.21 -6.82
CA SER A 80 -14.67 -8.78 -6.44
C SER A 80 -15.19 -7.59 -7.24
N ASP A 81 -14.41 -7.08 -8.19
CA ASP A 81 -14.65 -5.80 -8.88
C ASP A 81 -14.98 -4.65 -7.90
N GLN A 82 -14.48 -4.75 -6.67
CA GLN A 82 -14.76 -3.78 -5.62
C GLN A 82 -13.79 -2.61 -5.68
N LEU A 83 -14.37 -1.42 -5.55
CA LEU A 83 -13.61 -0.20 -5.33
C LEU A 83 -13.28 -0.11 -3.85
N GLY A 84 -12.02 0.20 -3.54
CA GLY A 84 -11.49 0.26 -2.19
C GLY A 84 -10.84 1.60 -1.89
N GLN A 85 -11.15 2.15 -0.71
CA GLN A 85 -10.41 3.24 -0.11
C GLN A 85 -9.65 2.71 1.10
N LEU A 86 -8.31 2.70 1.02
CA LEU A 86 -7.47 2.24 2.12
C LEU A 86 -7.68 3.12 3.36
N LEU A 87 -7.84 2.47 4.52
CA LEU A 87 -7.91 3.14 5.81
C LEU A 87 -6.61 2.96 6.62
N GLY A 88 -5.95 1.81 6.47
CA GLY A 88 -4.66 1.58 7.11
C GLY A 88 -4.27 0.12 7.20
N VAL A 89 -3.21 -0.11 7.97
CA VAL A 89 -2.65 -1.42 8.29
C VAL A 89 -2.40 -1.49 9.79
N SER A 90 -2.60 -2.66 10.38
CA SER A 90 -2.22 -3.00 11.75
C SER A 90 -1.58 -4.39 11.74
N ASN A 91 -0.28 -4.47 12.04
CA ASN A 91 0.53 -5.69 11.95
C ASN A 91 0.42 -6.34 10.55
N SER A 92 -0.16 -7.55 10.48
CA SER A 92 -0.44 -8.30 9.25
C SER A 92 -1.81 -8.00 8.62
N THR A 93 -2.63 -7.12 9.21
CA THR A 93 -4.01 -6.88 8.78
C THR A 93 -4.15 -5.56 8.02
N VAL A 94 -4.69 -5.62 6.82
CA VAL A 94 -5.12 -4.44 6.04
C VAL A 94 -6.61 -4.24 6.20
N PHE A 95 -7.06 -2.98 6.30
CA PHE A 95 -8.47 -2.62 6.35
C PHE A 95 -8.79 -1.42 5.47
N TRP A 96 -9.96 -1.47 4.83
CA TRP A 96 -10.38 -0.51 3.82
C TRP A 96 -11.90 -0.35 3.83
N MET A 97 -12.38 0.77 3.28
CA MET A 97 -13.79 0.92 2.93
C MET A 97 -14.04 0.36 1.53
N ASP A 98 -15.04 -0.49 1.38
CA ASP A 98 -15.64 -0.77 0.07
C ASP A 98 -16.49 0.44 -0.32
N VAL A 99 -16.14 1.05 -1.45
CA VAL A 99 -16.78 2.26 -1.98
C VAL A 99 -17.46 2.01 -3.34
N SER A 100 -17.73 0.75 -3.68
CA SER A 100 -18.49 0.39 -4.89
C SER A 100 -19.93 0.92 -4.88
N SER A 101 -20.49 1.16 -3.69
CA SER A 101 -21.74 1.90 -3.49
C SER A 101 -21.55 2.90 -2.36
N ARG A 102 -22.21 4.07 -2.48
CA ARG A 102 -22.25 5.10 -1.42
C ARG A 102 -23.47 4.95 -0.50
N ASP A 103 -24.29 3.90 -0.70
CA ASP A 103 -25.52 3.68 0.05
C ASP A 103 -25.28 3.00 1.40
N LYS A 104 -24.09 2.42 1.60
CA LYS A 104 -23.70 1.73 2.83
C LYS A 104 -22.22 1.94 3.11
N ASP A 105 -21.89 2.19 4.36
CA ASP A 105 -20.52 2.16 4.84
C ASP A 105 -20.12 0.70 5.12
N ILE A 106 -19.30 0.11 4.26
CA ILE A 106 -18.84 -1.26 4.38
C ILE A 106 -17.34 -1.26 4.70
N LEU A 107 -17.00 -1.47 5.97
CA LEU A 107 -15.63 -1.73 6.41
C LEU A 107 -15.24 -3.17 6.10
N LYS A 108 -14.09 -3.36 5.45
CA LYS A 108 -13.51 -4.66 5.15
C LYS A 108 -12.11 -4.77 5.72
N TYR A 109 -11.68 -6.00 5.94
CA TYR A 109 -10.33 -6.31 6.35
C TYR A 109 -9.87 -7.64 5.74
N ALA A 110 -8.57 -7.80 5.63
CA ALA A 110 -7.92 -9.06 5.25
C ALA A 110 -6.62 -9.20 6.02
N GLU A 111 -6.33 -10.43 6.44
CA GLU A 111 -5.02 -10.81 6.94
C GLU A 111 -4.11 -11.13 5.75
N VAL A 112 -2.90 -10.57 5.75
CA VAL A 112 -1.88 -10.81 4.74
C VAL A 112 -0.97 -11.94 5.24
N PRO A 113 -0.89 -13.08 4.53
CA PRO A 113 -0.03 -14.19 4.92
C PRO A 113 1.45 -13.79 5.00
N HIS A 114 2.21 -14.50 5.84
CA HIS A 114 3.66 -14.37 6.01
C HIS A 114 4.44 -15.34 5.13
#